data_AF-A0A3P9MUB0-F1
#
_entry.id   AF-A0A3P9MUB0-F1
#
_cell.length_a   1.000
_cell.length_b   1.000
_cell.length_c   1.000
_cell.angle_alpha   90.00
_cell.angle_beta   90.00
_cell.angle_gamma   90.00
#
_symmetry.space_group_name_H-M   'P 1'
#
loop_
_entity.id
_entity.type
_entity.pdbx_description
1 polymer ?
#
loop_
_entity_poly.entity_id
_entity_poly.type
_entity_poly.pdbx_seq_one_letter_code
_entity_poly.pdbx_strand_id
1 'polypeptide(L)'
;MDGEHSALSGVERERERLPPIYTSSPPVLGRGPKQPFPSLGTFISTLSQRRDAGGRGFAIGIGGPLTGPLGIRHTVRELPPICSDVRQKQRLSIDTLPQEVKAPFPCDPVIPLRTKTTKEFQWVSSLTLKHPRILFAALLTSAVSNRDDVERAAQSGDWRDVREFYLTTFDSFVEINAAFKREANGLFNTIEDSGVNGKFVSAVYDSLLSTPQDIQKSVLKGIINSLLREWKGPRTKDDLRAYFVLIQNPQYSSTSTYVIFAHLLRQIAALSEADHHFLVHWLKRLSARRFRQLVERLLQFISTRLFPAEPDELPPPAKCSWWIPSATKVLSLFNAANSVSSPPIMPFTDFYNITLEHIDFMEDYRTWQNYGNSNRFSFCQFPFILSTAVKKAIIQKDSEQQMISQARLSLVSKVSRRQRVDMNLLFLNIKVRRAQLLSDSLDELMRKRCDLKKKLRVTFVGEAGLDMGGLTKEWFLLLVRQIFHTDYEMILDQNPTSGLGLEALSS
;
A
#
# COMPACT_ATOMS: atom_id res chain seq x y z
N MET A 1 -11.73 -6.52 -82.35
CA MET A 1 -12.11 -6.97 -81.01
C MET A 1 -10.94 -6.63 -80.11
N ASP A 2 -11.14 -5.59 -79.30
CA ASP A 2 -10.50 -5.20 -78.02
C ASP A 2 -8.96 -5.23 -77.96
N GLY A 3 -8.25 -4.10 -77.84
CA GLY A 3 -8.15 -3.23 -76.64
C GLY A 3 -7.02 -3.77 -75.74
N GLU A 4 -5.97 -3.08 -75.29
CA GLU A 4 -5.70 -1.66 -75.05
C GLU A 4 -4.18 -1.40 -75.12
N HIS A 5 -3.77 -0.20 -75.56
CA HIS A 5 -2.41 0.33 -75.44
C HIS A 5 -2.39 1.52 -74.46
N SER A 6 -1.31 1.60 -73.70
CA SER A 6 -1.01 2.57 -72.65
C SER A 6 -1.11 4.05 -73.04
N ALA A 7 -1.47 4.91 -72.09
CA ALA A 7 -1.03 6.31 -72.05
C ALA A 7 -1.03 6.87 -70.62
N LEU A 8 0.05 7.59 -70.31
CA LEU A 8 0.30 8.41 -69.13
C LEU A 8 -0.60 9.66 -69.09
N SER A 9 -0.98 10.13 -67.90
CA SER A 9 -0.84 11.54 -67.46
C SER A 9 -1.61 11.82 -66.16
N GLY A 10 -1.08 12.73 -65.33
CA GLY A 10 -1.87 13.41 -64.29
C GLY A 10 -1.35 13.23 -62.86
N VAL A 11 -0.24 13.91 -62.53
CA VAL A 11 0.17 14.17 -61.15
C VAL A 11 -0.63 15.37 -60.63
N GLU A 12 -1.50 15.17 -59.65
CA GLU A 12 -1.94 16.24 -58.73
C GLU A 12 -1.74 15.80 -57.27
N ARG A 13 -1.08 16.68 -56.52
CA ARG A 13 -0.76 16.57 -55.09
C ARG A 13 -2.02 16.68 -54.24
N GLU A 14 -2.36 15.65 -53.47
CA GLU A 14 -3.25 15.80 -52.31
C GLU A 14 -2.43 15.86 -51.01
N ARG A 15 -2.64 16.96 -50.28
CA ARG A 15 -2.05 17.27 -48.97
C ARG A 15 -2.50 16.27 -47.92
N GLU A 16 -1.58 15.99 -47.00
CA GLU A 16 -1.79 15.40 -45.68
C GLU A 16 -3.12 15.85 -45.02
N ARG A 17 -4.10 14.94 -44.96
CA ARG A 17 -5.23 15.03 -44.04
C ARG A 17 -4.99 14.07 -42.88
N LEU A 18 -4.92 14.61 -41.67
CA LEU A 18 -4.89 13.83 -40.43
C LEU A 18 -6.17 12.98 -40.29
N PRO A 19 -6.09 11.77 -39.69
CA PRO A 19 -7.24 10.89 -39.55
C PRO A 19 -8.28 11.44 -38.56
N PRO A 20 -9.57 11.09 -38.71
CA PRO A 20 -10.66 11.62 -37.89
C PRO A 20 -10.65 11.05 -36.46
N ILE A 21 -11.06 11.90 -35.51
CA ILE A 21 -11.24 11.57 -34.10
C ILE A 21 -12.52 10.74 -33.94
N TYR A 22 -12.40 9.48 -33.54
CA TYR A 22 -13.55 8.66 -33.16
C TYR A 22 -13.99 8.98 -31.72
N THR A 23 -15.14 9.64 -31.58
CA THR A 23 -15.93 9.65 -30.34
C THR A 23 -16.96 8.53 -30.41
N SER A 24 -16.74 7.42 -29.72
CA SER A 24 -17.79 6.42 -29.52
C SER A 24 -17.63 5.71 -28.16
N SER A 25 -18.51 6.04 -27.23
CA SER A 25 -18.80 5.23 -26.03
C SER A 25 -19.69 4.04 -26.44
N PRO A 26 -19.38 2.80 -26.04
CA PRO A 26 -20.31 1.68 -26.23
C PRO A 26 -21.32 1.55 -25.08
N PRO A 27 -22.53 1.01 -25.32
CA PRO A 27 -23.56 0.86 -24.31
C PRO A 27 -23.24 -0.31 -23.36
N VAL A 28 -23.48 -0.10 -22.07
CA VAL A 28 -23.28 -1.10 -21.01
C VAL A 28 -24.57 -1.93 -20.87
N LEU A 29 -24.49 -3.22 -21.19
CA LEU A 29 -25.48 -4.24 -20.86
C LEU A 29 -24.88 -5.22 -19.83
N GLY A 30 -25.47 -5.24 -18.63
CA GLY A 30 -25.51 -6.33 -17.66
C GLY A 30 -24.21 -6.82 -17.01
N ARG A 31 -24.08 -6.65 -15.68
CA ARG A 31 -23.52 -7.65 -14.72
C ARG A 31 -23.61 -7.16 -13.28
N GLY A 32 -23.89 -8.11 -12.37
CA GLY A 32 -24.21 -7.93 -10.94
C GLY A 32 -23.15 -7.23 -10.06
N PRO A 33 -23.36 -7.19 -8.73
CA PRO A 33 -22.74 -6.20 -7.85
C PRO A 33 -21.23 -6.41 -7.77
N LYS A 34 -20.48 -5.54 -8.45
CA LYS A 34 -19.02 -5.40 -8.28
C LYS A 34 -18.80 -4.54 -7.04
N GLN A 35 -18.33 -5.18 -5.96
CA GLN A 35 -17.89 -4.50 -4.74
C GLN A 35 -16.74 -3.53 -5.07
N PRO A 36 -16.78 -2.28 -4.57
CA PRO A 36 -15.74 -1.29 -4.80
C PRO A 36 -14.42 -1.66 -4.09
N PHE A 37 -13.29 -1.24 -4.65
CA PHE A 37 -11.97 -1.38 -4.02
C PHE A 37 -11.66 -0.08 -3.24
N PRO A 38 -11.71 -0.07 -1.89
CA PRO A 38 -11.30 1.10 -1.13
C PRO A 38 -9.78 1.30 -1.19
N SER A 39 -9.33 2.55 -1.29
CA SER A 39 -7.91 2.91 -1.42
C SER A 39 -7.19 2.89 -0.06
N LEU A 40 -6.61 1.73 0.26
CA LEU A 40 -5.78 1.49 1.46
C LEU A 40 -4.54 2.42 1.55
N GLY A 41 -4.18 3.12 0.47
CA GLY A 41 -3.12 4.14 0.48
C GLY A 41 -3.35 5.24 1.52
N THR A 42 -4.61 5.57 1.83
CA THR A 42 -4.93 6.52 2.92
C THR A 42 -4.65 5.91 4.30
N PHE A 43 -4.94 4.62 4.50
CA PHE A 43 -4.75 3.89 5.77
C PHE A 43 -3.29 3.62 6.11
N ILE A 44 -2.48 3.20 5.13
CA ILE A 44 -1.03 3.03 5.34
C ILE A 44 -0.36 4.38 5.63
N SER A 45 -0.78 5.44 4.93
CA SER A 45 -0.27 6.79 5.16
C SER A 45 -0.63 7.32 6.55
N THR A 46 -1.85 7.09 7.05
CA THR A 46 -2.25 7.50 8.41
C THR A 46 -1.55 6.71 9.51
N LEU A 47 -1.26 5.42 9.30
CA LEU A 47 -0.43 4.63 10.21
C LEU A 47 1.03 5.11 10.24
N SER A 48 1.59 5.46 9.07
CA SER A 48 2.96 5.98 8.98
C SER A 48 3.10 7.38 9.58
N GLN A 49 2.13 8.28 9.36
CA GLN A 49 2.16 9.65 9.91
C GLN A 49 2.10 9.69 11.45
N ARG A 50 1.47 8.71 12.11
CA ARG A 50 1.51 8.61 13.58
C ARG A 50 2.90 8.31 14.14
N ARG A 51 3.81 7.75 13.34
CA ARG A 51 5.19 7.45 13.74
C ARG A 51 6.03 8.73 13.88
N ASP A 52 5.80 9.72 13.02
CA ASP A 52 6.56 10.98 13.03
C ASP A 52 6.09 11.95 14.12
N ALA A 53 4.85 11.79 14.60
CA ALA A 53 4.29 12.61 15.68
C ALA A 53 4.69 12.15 17.10
N GLY A 54 5.19 10.91 17.25
CA GLY A 54 5.51 10.31 18.56
C GLY A 54 6.91 10.60 19.09
N GLY A 55 7.69 11.43 18.40
CA GLY A 55 9.13 11.60 18.65
C GLY A 55 9.58 13.04 18.82
N ARG A 56 8.88 13.88 19.59
CA ARG A 56 9.47 15.12 20.16
C ARG A 56 8.96 15.33 21.58
N GLY A 57 9.82 14.99 22.54
CA GLY A 57 9.65 15.27 23.95
C GLY A 57 9.74 16.77 24.23
N PHE A 58 9.01 17.16 25.27
CA PHE A 58 8.80 18.49 25.82
C PHE A 58 10.09 19.23 26.19
N ALA A 59 10.09 20.55 25.92
CA ALA A 59 10.77 21.53 26.77
C ALA A 59 9.82 22.71 26.98
N ILE A 60 9.42 22.91 28.24
CA ILE A 60 8.58 24.00 28.75
C ILE A 60 9.50 25.15 29.17
N GLY A 61 9.11 26.39 28.88
CA GLY A 61 9.76 27.59 29.41
C GLY A 61 8.99 28.88 29.09
N ILE A 62 8.08 29.27 30.01
CA ILE A 62 7.88 30.60 30.64
C ILE A 62 8.22 31.84 29.76
N GLY A 63 7.43 32.90 29.56
CA GLY A 63 6.22 33.47 30.18
C GLY A 63 6.30 35.01 30.01
N GLY A 64 5.17 35.71 29.78
CA GLY A 64 5.03 37.17 29.97
C GLY A 64 4.77 38.07 28.73
N PRO A 65 3.62 38.77 28.65
CA PRO A 65 3.23 39.71 27.57
C PRO A 65 3.54 41.18 27.91
N LEU A 66 3.39 42.14 26.98
CA LEU A 66 2.87 43.52 27.20
C LEU A 66 2.86 44.39 25.90
N THR A 67 1.66 44.90 25.56
CA THR A 67 1.26 46.26 25.09
C THR A 67 1.90 46.98 23.87
N GLY A 68 1.05 47.43 22.91
CA GLY A 68 1.35 48.46 21.87
C GLY A 68 1.23 49.91 22.40
N PRO A 69 0.87 50.97 21.60
CA PRO A 69 0.42 51.01 20.19
C PRO A 69 0.81 52.27 19.33
N LEU A 70 0.22 52.37 18.12
CA LEU A 70 -0.13 53.56 17.27
C LEU A 70 0.90 54.22 16.31
N GLY A 71 0.51 54.42 15.03
CA GLY A 71 1.15 55.44 14.16
C GLY A 71 1.07 55.47 12.61
N ILE A 72 -0.08 55.20 11.95
CA ILE A 72 -0.62 55.94 10.75
C ILE A 72 0.07 55.91 9.34
N ARG A 73 -0.67 55.26 8.39
CA ARG A 73 -1.02 55.55 6.95
C ARG A 73 0.04 55.82 5.85
N HIS A 74 0.02 55.03 4.75
CA HIS A 74 -0.77 55.29 3.51
C HIS A 74 -0.59 54.21 2.41
N THR A 75 -1.74 53.71 1.91
CA THR A 75 -2.09 53.17 0.57
C THR A 75 -0.99 52.76 -0.45
N VAL A 76 -0.81 51.45 -0.67
CA VAL A 76 -0.51 50.85 -2.00
C VAL A 76 -1.21 49.48 -2.12
N ARG A 77 -1.78 49.24 -3.30
CA ARG A 77 -2.55 48.08 -3.73
C ARG A 77 -1.58 46.91 -4.01
N GLU A 78 -1.42 45.99 -3.07
CA GLU A 78 -0.64 44.75 -3.27
C GLU A 78 -1.50 43.62 -3.85
N LEU A 79 -0.92 42.98 -4.87
CA LEU A 79 -1.40 41.75 -5.52
C LEU A 79 -1.26 40.56 -4.57
N PRO A 80 -2.18 39.58 -4.60
CA PRO A 80 -2.04 38.37 -3.81
C PRO A 80 -0.92 37.46 -4.35
N PRO A 81 -0.19 36.76 -3.46
CA PRO A 81 0.85 35.81 -3.84
C PRO A 81 0.24 34.54 -4.46
N ILE A 82 0.81 34.14 -5.60
CA ILE A 82 0.47 32.92 -6.34
C ILE A 82 0.89 31.70 -5.49
N CYS A 83 -0.10 30.92 -5.05
CA CYS A 83 0.09 29.69 -4.28
C CYS A 83 -0.21 28.44 -5.12
N SER A 84 0.47 27.36 -4.71
CA SER A 84 0.55 26.00 -5.20
C SER A 84 -0.78 25.25 -5.29
N ASP A 85 -1.18 24.89 -6.52
CA ASP A 85 -2.27 23.95 -6.77
C ASP A 85 -1.75 22.58 -7.22
N VAL A 86 -1.54 21.68 -6.25
CA VAL A 86 -1.84 20.25 -6.42
C VAL A 86 -2.61 19.76 -5.19
N ARG A 87 -3.93 20.00 -5.26
CA ARG A 87 -4.99 19.07 -4.84
C ARG A 87 -4.92 18.55 -3.41
N GLN A 88 -5.26 19.42 -2.45
CA GLN A 88 -5.74 19.02 -1.13
C GLN A 88 -7.27 18.82 -1.16
N LYS A 89 -7.73 17.73 -0.54
CA LYS A 89 -9.13 17.30 -0.47
C LYS A 89 -10.03 18.36 0.21
N GLN A 90 -11.21 18.58 -0.35
CA GLN A 90 -12.31 19.32 0.27
C GLN A 90 -12.64 18.75 1.66
N ARG A 91 -12.61 19.63 2.66
CA ARG A 91 -13.26 19.48 3.97
C ARG A 91 -14.48 20.40 3.92
N LEU A 92 -15.68 19.87 4.18
CA LEU A 92 -16.90 20.66 4.30
C LEU A 92 -16.84 21.47 5.60
N SER A 93 -17.11 22.77 5.50
CA SER A 93 -17.25 23.71 6.61
C SER A 93 -18.68 23.69 7.14
N ILE A 94 -18.85 23.68 8.47
CA ILE A 94 -20.11 23.92 9.16
C ILE A 94 -20.23 25.43 9.40
N ASP A 95 -21.34 26.02 8.94
CA ASP A 95 -21.74 27.39 9.24
C ASP A 95 -22.10 27.55 10.72
N THR A 96 -21.59 28.63 11.32
CA THR A 96 -21.97 29.16 12.64
C THR A 96 -23.11 30.19 12.52
N LEU A 97 -24.03 30.20 13.49
CA LEU A 97 -24.66 31.36 14.19
C LEU A 97 -25.84 30.86 15.08
N PRO A 98 -26.33 31.57 16.12
CA PRO A 98 -25.69 32.34 17.20
C PRO A 98 -26.15 31.88 18.63
N GLN A 99 -25.82 32.68 19.66
CA GLN A 99 -25.88 32.40 21.11
C GLN A 99 -27.14 32.98 21.80
N GLU A 100 -27.50 32.41 22.97
CA GLU A 100 -28.54 32.78 23.97
C GLU A 100 -29.90 32.09 23.77
N VAL A 101 -30.56 31.42 24.73
CA VAL A 101 -30.96 31.82 26.10
C VAL A 101 -31.08 30.58 27.02
N LYS A 102 -30.78 30.82 28.30
CA LYS A 102 -30.80 29.92 29.46
C LYS A 102 -32.24 29.44 29.79
N ALA A 103 -32.48 28.12 29.84
CA ALA A 103 -33.62 27.52 30.54
C ALA A 103 -33.22 26.14 31.14
N PRO A 104 -33.73 25.76 32.33
CA PRO A 104 -33.34 24.54 33.02
C PRO A 104 -34.05 23.31 32.44
N PHE A 105 -33.32 22.22 32.20
CA PHE A 105 -33.93 20.93 31.83
C PHE A 105 -34.44 20.20 33.10
N PRO A 106 -35.64 19.59 33.05
CA PRO A 106 -36.17 18.78 34.13
C PRO A 106 -35.43 17.42 34.23
N CYS A 107 -35.32 16.89 35.43
CA CYS A 107 -34.87 15.51 35.65
C CYS A 107 -35.88 14.52 35.06
N ASP A 108 -35.45 13.72 34.10
CA ASP A 108 -36.19 12.55 33.64
C ASP A 108 -35.88 11.30 34.48
N PRO A 109 -36.85 10.38 34.62
CA PRO A 109 -36.92 9.43 35.71
C PRO A 109 -35.95 8.25 35.58
N VAL A 110 -35.49 7.78 36.73
CA VAL A 110 -34.77 6.51 36.89
C VAL A 110 -35.65 5.36 36.40
N ILE A 111 -35.26 4.73 35.28
CA ILE A 111 -35.88 3.49 34.79
C ILE A 111 -35.16 2.29 35.46
N PRO A 112 -35.89 1.30 36.00
CA PRO A 112 -35.28 0.21 36.78
C PRO A 112 -34.39 -0.71 35.93
N LEU A 113 -33.28 -1.15 36.52
CA LEU A 113 -32.45 -2.27 36.08
C LEU A 113 -33.30 -3.51 35.80
N ARG A 114 -33.57 -3.79 34.52
CA ARG A 114 -34.15 -5.05 34.08
C ARG A 114 -33.01 -6.05 33.89
N THR A 115 -32.96 -7.03 34.79
CA THR A 115 -32.08 -8.20 34.73
C THR A 115 -32.10 -8.83 33.34
N LYS A 116 -30.91 -9.03 32.76
CA LYS A 116 -30.70 -9.72 31.48
C LYS A 116 -31.45 -11.05 31.47
N THR A 117 -32.25 -11.24 30.42
CA THR A 117 -33.13 -12.39 30.25
C THR A 117 -32.35 -13.67 29.98
N THR A 118 -32.83 -14.75 30.58
CA THR A 118 -32.39 -16.16 30.61
C THR A 118 -32.15 -16.84 29.24
N LYS A 119 -32.24 -16.12 28.12
CA LYS A 119 -32.07 -16.67 26.75
C LYS A 119 -30.61 -16.73 26.27
N GLU A 120 -29.72 -15.88 26.78
CA GLU A 120 -28.27 -16.00 26.49
C GLU A 120 -27.62 -17.15 27.27
N PHE A 121 -28.12 -17.45 28.48
CA PHE A 121 -27.65 -18.59 29.28
C PHE A 121 -28.02 -19.94 28.69
N GLN A 122 -29.15 -20.06 27.98
CA GLN A 122 -29.53 -21.31 27.32
C GLN A 122 -28.70 -21.64 26.08
N TRP A 123 -28.18 -20.64 25.35
CA TRP A 123 -27.41 -20.88 24.13
C TRP A 123 -26.00 -21.41 24.43
N VAL A 124 -25.33 -20.81 25.42
CA VAL A 124 -24.02 -21.28 25.92
C VAL A 124 -24.16 -22.65 26.59
N SER A 125 -25.23 -22.85 27.38
CA SER A 125 -25.52 -24.15 28.00
C SER A 125 -25.84 -25.25 26.97
N SER A 126 -26.47 -24.89 25.84
CA SER A 126 -26.79 -25.83 24.75
C SER A 126 -25.55 -26.20 23.91
N LEU A 127 -24.59 -25.29 23.75
CA LEU A 127 -23.27 -25.58 23.16
C LEU A 127 -22.41 -26.46 24.06
N THR A 128 -22.41 -26.23 25.38
CA THR A 128 -21.72 -27.10 26.36
C THR A 128 -22.32 -28.50 26.48
N LEU A 129 -23.60 -28.67 26.13
CA LEU A 129 -24.30 -29.97 26.18
C LEU A 129 -24.27 -30.75 24.84
N LYS A 130 -24.04 -30.09 23.69
CA LYS A 130 -24.03 -30.77 22.38
C LYS A 130 -22.67 -31.34 21.96
N HIS A 131 -21.56 -30.88 22.52
CA HIS A 131 -20.22 -31.36 22.16
C HIS A 131 -19.26 -31.50 23.36
N PRO A 132 -19.47 -32.49 24.26
CA PRO A 132 -18.56 -32.75 25.39
C PRO A 132 -17.13 -33.14 24.97
N ARG A 133 -16.89 -33.42 23.69
CA ARG A 133 -15.54 -33.71 23.13
C ARG A 133 -14.68 -32.46 22.91
N ILE A 134 -15.28 -31.28 22.77
CA ILE A 134 -14.54 -30.01 22.59
C ILE A 134 -13.89 -29.59 23.91
N LEU A 135 -14.52 -29.92 25.05
CA LEU A 135 -13.90 -29.74 26.38
C LEU A 135 -12.67 -30.64 26.55
N PHE A 136 -12.64 -31.84 25.98
CA PHE A 136 -11.48 -32.74 26.09
C PHE A 136 -10.27 -32.25 25.27
N ALA A 137 -10.51 -31.66 24.09
CA ALA A 137 -9.45 -31.02 23.29
C ALA A 137 -8.98 -29.68 23.90
N ALA A 138 -9.90 -28.91 24.50
CA ALA A 138 -9.61 -27.62 25.13
C ALA A 138 -8.94 -27.74 26.51
N LEU A 139 -9.11 -28.87 27.23
CA LEU A 139 -8.56 -29.05 28.58
C LEU A 139 -7.15 -29.68 28.63
N LEU A 140 -6.60 -30.24 27.54
CA LEU A 140 -5.32 -30.97 27.62
C LEU A 140 -4.27 -30.73 26.53
N THR A 141 -4.51 -29.96 25.47
CA THR A 141 -3.54 -29.94 24.36
C THR A 141 -2.52 -28.81 24.51
N SER A 142 -1.42 -29.10 25.22
CA SER A 142 -0.19 -28.33 25.03
C SER A 142 0.30 -28.52 23.57
N ALA A 143 1.08 -27.56 23.04
CA ALA A 143 1.65 -27.68 21.68
C ALA A 143 2.53 -28.93 21.49
N VAL A 144 3.01 -29.51 22.59
CA VAL A 144 3.76 -30.76 22.63
C VAL A 144 2.85 -31.95 22.33
N SER A 145 1.64 -31.98 22.88
CA SER A 145 0.71 -33.10 22.71
C SER A 145 0.35 -33.37 21.25
N ASN A 146 0.04 -32.36 20.43
CA ASN A 146 -0.34 -32.62 19.03
C ASN A 146 0.82 -33.17 18.19
N ARG A 147 2.04 -32.69 18.40
CA ARG A 147 3.21 -33.23 17.71
C ARG A 147 3.43 -34.68 18.13
N ASP A 148 3.36 -34.96 19.42
CA ASP A 148 3.50 -36.32 19.96
C ASP A 148 2.37 -37.24 19.45
N ASP A 149 1.14 -36.75 19.31
CA ASP A 149 0.01 -37.50 18.74
C ASP A 149 0.25 -37.87 17.27
N VAL A 150 0.78 -36.94 16.48
CA VAL A 150 1.13 -37.17 15.07
C VAL A 150 2.31 -38.14 14.95
N GLU A 151 3.34 -38.00 15.79
CA GLU A 151 4.49 -38.92 15.81
C GLU A 151 4.07 -40.32 16.26
N ARG A 152 3.21 -40.44 17.29
CA ARG A 152 2.64 -41.72 17.73
C ARG A 152 1.78 -42.36 16.64
N ALA A 153 0.93 -41.59 15.97
CA ALA A 153 0.12 -42.09 14.84
C ALA A 153 0.99 -42.54 13.67
N ALA A 154 2.11 -41.85 13.40
CA ALA A 154 3.05 -42.25 12.37
C ALA A 154 3.76 -43.57 12.71
N GLN A 155 4.08 -43.81 13.97
CA GLN A 155 4.69 -45.06 14.44
C GLN A 155 3.69 -46.22 14.50
N SER A 156 2.46 -45.97 14.95
CA SER A 156 1.43 -47.00 15.13
C SER A 156 0.65 -47.31 13.84
N GLY A 157 0.63 -46.38 12.89
CA GLY A 157 -0.24 -46.43 11.71
C GLY A 157 -1.71 -46.06 12.00
N ASP A 158 -2.09 -45.82 13.26
CA ASP A 158 -3.45 -45.44 13.63
C ASP A 158 -3.61 -43.92 13.65
N TRP A 159 -4.26 -43.40 12.61
CA TRP A 159 -4.49 -41.98 12.42
C TRP A 159 -5.88 -41.50 12.87
N ARG A 160 -6.69 -42.33 13.53
CA ARG A 160 -8.09 -42.02 13.84
C ARG A 160 -8.26 -40.74 14.66
N ASP A 161 -7.54 -40.62 15.76
CA ASP A 161 -7.66 -39.47 16.68
C ASP A 161 -7.12 -38.18 16.04
N VAL A 162 -5.99 -38.29 15.33
CA VAL A 162 -5.41 -37.17 14.57
C VAL A 162 -6.38 -36.71 13.48
N ARG A 163 -6.99 -37.64 12.74
CA ARG A 163 -7.97 -37.35 11.69
C ARG A 163 -9.20 -36.66 12.26
N GLU A 164 -9.75 -37.16 13.36
CA GLU A 164 -10.90 -36.55 14.05
C GLU A 164 -10.57 -35.12 14.51
N PHE A 165 -9.40 -34.92 15.12
CA PHE A 165 -8.94 -33.58 15.54
C PHE A 165 -8.93 -32.59 14.38
N TYR A 166 -8.29 -32.93 13.25
CA TYR A 166 -8.21 -32.03 12.09
C TYR A 166 -9.57 -31.81 11.43
N LEU A 167 -10.41 -32.84 11.36
CA LEU A 167 -11.76 -32.76 10.83
C LEU A 167 -12.63 -31.81 11.66
N THR A 168 -12.66 -31.99 12.99
CA THR A 168 -13.45 -31.13 13.88
C THR A 168 -12.93 -29.70 13.87
N THR A 169 -11.62 -29.52 14.05
CA THR A 169 -11.00 -28.20 14.21
C THR A 169 -11.26 -27.27 13.03
N PHE A 170 -11.17 -27.78 11.80
CA PHE A 170 -11.29 -26.97 10.58
C PHE A 170 -12.67 -27.00 9.93
N ASP A 171 -13.67 -27.62 10.56
CA ASP A 171 -15.04 -27.68 9.99
C ASP A 171 -15.75 -26.31 9.99
N SER A 172 -15.48 -25.47 10.98
CA SER A 172 -16.08 -24.14 11.08
C SER A 172 -15.19 -23.13 11.80
N PHE A 173 -15.47 -21.83 11.61
CA PHE A 173 -14.78 -20.77 12.36
C PHE A 173 -14.99 -20.88 13.87
N VAL A 174 -16.13 -21.43 14.31
CA VAL A 174 -16.39 -21.65 15.74
C VAL A 174 -15.40 -22.67 16.32
N GLU A 175 -15.21 -23.79 15.62
CA GLU A 175 -14.28 -24.84 16.02
C GLU A 175 -12.81 -24.38 15.97
N ILE A 176 -12.43 -23.60 14.95
CA ILE A 176 -11.10 -22.98 14.87
C ILE A 176 -10.86 -22.10 16.11
N ASN A 177 -11.84 -21.28 16.49
CA ASN A 177 -11.71 -20.44 17.67
C ASN A 177 -11.68 -21.28 18.96
N ALA A 178 -12.50 -22.32 19.07
CA ALA A 178 -12.51 -23.21 20.23
C ALA A 178 -11.16 -23.92 20.40
N ALA A 179 -10.54 -24.36 19.30
CA ALA A 179 -9.27 -25.08 19.32
C ALA A 179 -8.04 -24.18 19.58
N PHE A 180 -8.02 -22.98 19.00
CA PHE A 180 -6.79 -22.15 18.99
C PHE A 180 -6.83 -20.96 19.95
N LYS A 181 -7.96 -20.63 20.60
CA LYS A 181 -8.02 -19.56 21.59
C LYS A 181 -7.40 -20.01 22.92
N ARG A 182 -6.53 -19.19 23.50
CA ARG A 182 -5.78 -19.49 24.74
C ARG A 182 -6.70 -19.65 25.95
N GLU A 183 -7.73 -18.81 26.06
CA GLU A 183 -8.72 -18.87 27.13
C GLU A 183 -10.13 -18.72 26.52
N ALA A 184 -11.02 -19.68 26.81
CA ALA A 184 -12.37 -19.71 26.26
C ALA A 184 -13.15 -18.40 26.55
N ASN A 185 -13.07 -17.92 27.80
CA ASN A 185 -13.79 -16.74 28.29
C ASN A 185 -12.96 -15.45 28.23
N GLY A 186 -11.73 -15.49 27.71
CA GLY A 186 -10.88 -14.30 27.63
C GLY A 186 -11.47 -13.27 26.66
N LEU A 187 -11.64 -12.03 27.13
CA LEU A 187 -12.08 -10.88 26.34
C LEU A 187 -10.91 -10.31 25.51
N PHE A 188 -10.40 -11.09 24.55
CA PHE A 188 -9.26 -10.69 23.70
C PHE A 188 -9.66 -9.73 22.56
N ASN A 189 -10.57 -8.79 22.79
CA ASN A 189 -11.12 -7.92 21.75
C ASN A 189 -10.24 -6.69 21.49
N THR A 190 -8.94 -6.79 21.76
CA THR A 190 -7.98 -5.70 21.65
C THR A 190 -7.07 -5.90 20.43
N ILE A 191 -6.47 -4.80 19.98
CA ILE A 191 -5.44 -4.83 18.93
C ILE A 191 -4.14 -5.48 19.44
N GLU A 192 -3.91 -5.47 20.75
CA GLU A 192 -2.66 -5.94 21.36
C GLU A 192 -2.59 -7.46 21.44
N ASP A 193 -3.70 -8.13 21.75
CA ASP A 193 -3.75 -9.59 21.85
C ASP A 193 -4.93 -10.17 21.10
N SER A 194 -4.62 -11.02 20.12
CA SER A 194 -5.62 -11.82 19.42
C SER A 194 -6.18 -12.91 20.34
N GLY A 195 -5.47 -13.28 21.41
CA GLY A 195 -5.85 -14.39 22.27
C GLY A 195 -5.64 -15.77 21.62
N VAL A 196 -5.04 -15.83 20.43
CA VAL A 196 -4.73 -17.08 19.73
C VAL A 196 -3.42 -17.65 20.27
N ASN A 197 -3.39 -18.94 20.57
CA ASN A 197 -2.18 -19.65 20.95
C ASN A 197 -1.29 -19.90 19.71
N GLY A 198 -0.48 -18.91 19.34
CA GLY A 198 0.37 -18.96 18.15
C GLY A 198 1.41 -20.10 18.16
N LYS A 199 1.85 -20.55 19.34
CA LYS A 199 2.75 -21.72 19.47
C LYS A 199 2.00 -23.00 19.07
N PHE A 200 0.75 -23.15 19.52
CA PHE A 200 -0.08 -24.29 19.15
C PHE A 200 -0.44 -24.29 17.67
N VAL A 201 -0.86 -23.13 17.12
CA VAL A 201 -1.10 -22.97 15.67
C VAL A 201 0.12 -23.40 14.86
N SER A 202 1.31 -22.96 15.29
CA SER A 202 2.57 -23.33 14.65
C SER A 202 2.82 -24.85 14.70
N ALA A 203 2.63 -25.48 15.85
CA ALA A 203 2.83 -26.92 16.00
C ALA A 203 1.87 -27.73 15.12
N VAL A 204 0.58 -27.40 15.14
CA VAL A 204 -0.45 -28.07 14.31
C VAL A 204 -0.11 -27.92 12.82
N TYR A 205 0.24 -26.72 12.36
CA TYR A 205 0.56 -26.54 10.94
C TYR A 205 1.90 -27.15 10.52
N ASP A 206 2.92 -27.17 11.38
CA ASP A 206 4.18 -27.86 11.05
C ASP A 206 3.97 -29.38 10.91
N SER A 207 3.13 -29.96 11.75
CA SER A 207 2.80 -31.38 11.70
C SER A 207 1.88 -31.73 10.52
N LEU A 208 1.02 -30.82 10.07
CA LEU A 208 0.01 -31.08 9.02
C LEU A 208 0.60 -31.68 7.74
N LEU A 209 1.73 -31.18 7.26
CA LEU A 209 2.34 -31.68 6.01
C LEU A 209 2.93 -33.09 6.14
N SER A 210 3.19 -33.56 7.37
CA SER A 210 3.65 -34.93 7.63
C SER A 210 2.50 -35.94 7.74
N THR A 211 1.25 -35.47 7.82
CA THR A 211 0.08 -36.35 7.91
C THR A 211 -0.29 -36.96 6.55
N PRO A 212 -1.01 -38.10 6.52
CA PRO A 212 -1.56 -38.68 5.31
C PRO A 212 -2.37 -37.71 4.43
N GLN A 213 -2.35 -37.95 3.11
CA GLN A 213 -2.99 -37.07 2.12
C GLN A 213 -4.52 -36.93 2.31
N ASP A 214 -5.19 -37.93 2.86
CA ASP A 214 -6.63 -37.87 3.15
C ASP A 214 -6.94 -36.91 4.31
N ILE A 215 -6.08 -36.82 5.33
CA ILE A 215 -6.18 -35.82 6.41
C ILE A 215 -5.93 -34.43 5.86
N GLN A 216 -4.87 -34.28 5.07
CA GLN A 216 -4.56 -33.02 4.40
C GLN A 216 -5.73 -32.52 3.54
N LYS A 217 -6.37 -33.40 2.75
CA LYS A 217 -7.55 -33.07 1.95
C LYS A 217 -8.78 -32.75 2.82
N SER A 218 -8.94 -33.46 3.93
CA SER A 218 -10.01 -33.22 4.91
C SER A 218 -9.94 -31.81 5.50
N VAL A 219 -8.75 -31.33 5.86
CA VAL A 219 -8.53 -29.95 6.33
C VAL A 219 -8.94 -28.94 5.27
N LEU A 220 -8.48 -29.10 4.02
CA LEU A 220 -8.85 -28.21 2.91
C LEU A 220 -10.36 -28.20 2.66
N LYS A 221 -11.03 -29.36 2.74
CA LYS A 221 -12.48 -29.49 2.62
C LYS A 221 -13.21 -28.73 3.74
N GLY A 222 -12.77 -28.85 4.99
CA GLY A 222 -13.32 -28.10 6.12
C GLY A 222 -13.18 -26.58 5.91
N ILE A 223 -12.01 -26.14 5.43
CA ILE A 223 -11.78 -24.72 5.09
C ILE A 223 -12.71 -24.26 3.97
N ILE A 224 -12.88 -25.05 2.90
CA ILE A 224 -13.84 -24.73 1.83
C ILE A 224 -15.24 -24.55 2.41
N ASN A 225 -15.71 -25.51 3.23
CA ASN A 225 -17.03 -25.44 3.85
C ASN A 225 -17.17 -24.19 4.72
N SER A 226 -16.14 -23.84 5.49
CA SER A 226 -16.09 -22.63 6.32
C SER A 226 -16.17 -21.34 5.48
N LEU A 227 -15.45 -21.29 4.35
CA LEU A 227 -15.40 -20.12 3.48
C LEU A 227 -16.64 -19.97 2.59
N LEU A 228 -17.31 -21.07 2.21
CA LEU A 228 -18.50 -21.04 1.35
C LEU A 228 -19.77 -20.59 2.07
N ARG A 229 -19.82 -20.67 3.40
CA ARG A 229 -20.98 -20.20 4.17
C ARG A 229 -21.18 -18.69 3.92
N GLU A 230 -22.31 -18.33 3.31
CA GLU A 230 -22.68 -16.94 3.08
C GLU A 230 -22.83 -16.22 4.43
N TRP A 231 -21.96 -15.25 4.68
CA TRP A 231 -22.06 -14.43 5.88
C TRP A 231 -22.92 -13.19 5.62
N LYS A 232 -24.02 -13.06 6.36
CA LYS A 232 -24.92 -11.90 6.33
C LYS A 232 -24.78 -11.14 7.64
N GLY A 233 -23.79 -10.24 7.73
CA GLY A 233 -23.58 -9.40 8.91
C GLY A 233 -22.17 -8.81 9.01
N PRO A 234 -21.90 -7.92 9.99
CA PRO A 234 -20.55 -7.49 10.31
C PRO A 234 -19.73 -8.69 10.81
N ARG A 235 -18.41 -8.67 10.55
CA ARG A 235 -17.51 -9.72 11.04
C ARG A 235 -17.23 -9.51 12.52
N THR A 236 -17.24 -10.59 13.28
CA THR A 236 -16.89 -10.63 14.69
C THR A 236 -15.38 -10.72 14.87
N LYS A 237 -14.87 -10.49 16.08
CA LYS A 237 -13.44 -10.67 16.37
C LYS A 237 -13.01 -12.14 16.33
N ASP A 238 -13.92 -13.07 16.61
CA ASP A 238 -13.68 -14.50 16.41
C ASP A 238 -13.52 -14.85 14.93
N ASP A 239 -14.28 -14.21 14.03
CA ASP A 239 -14.04 -14.38 12.58
C ASP A 239 -12.64 -13.92 12.18
N LEU A 240 -12.17 -12.79 12.73
CA LEU A 240 -10.82 -12.29 12.46
C LEU A 240 -9.74 -13.25 12.96
N ARG A 241 -9.93 -13.86 14.14
CA ARG A 241 -9.03 -14.89 14.67
C ARG A 241 -9.00 -16.12 13.76
N ALA A 242 -10.15 -16.55 13.26
CA ALA A 242 -10.22 -17.65 12.32
C ALA A 242 -9.45 -17.32 11.03
N TYR A 243 -9.63 -16.13 10.44
CA TYR A 243 -8.82 -15.70 9.29
C TYR A 243 -7.31 -15.65 9.61
N PHE A 244 -6.95 -15.14 10.79
CA PHE A 244 -5.58 -15.07 11.26
C PHE A 244 -4.94 -16.45 11.43
N VAL A 245 -5.70 -17.46 11.85
CA VAL A 245 -5.25 -18.86 11.88
C VAL A 245 -5.15 -19.41 10.46
N LEU A 246 -6.22 -19.31 9.67
CA LEU A 246 -6.31 -19.93 8.34
C LEU A 246 -5.25 -19.45 7.36
N ILE A 247 -4.91 -18.15 7.36
CA ILE A 247 -3.88 -17.61 6.45
C ILE A 247 -2.51 -18.28 6.65
N GLN A 248 -2.27 -18.87 7.82
CA GLN A 248 -1.01 -19.53 8.16
C GLN A 248 -0.88 -20.93 7.55
N ASN A 249 -1.95 -21.54 7.04
CA ASN A 249 -1.95 -22.92 6.55
C ASN A 249 -0.87 -23.18 5.45
N PRO A 250 0.09 -24.09 5.67
CA PRO A 250 1.20 -24.34 4.76
C PRO A 250 0.82 -25.03 3.45
N GLN A 251 -0.35 -25.66 3.36
CA GLN A 251 -0.84 -26.33 2.15
C GLN A 251 -1.05 -25.36 0.98
N TYR A 252 -1.18 -24.06 1.26
CA TYR A 252 -1.27 -22.98 0.27
C TYR A 252 0.01 -22.72 -0.52
N SER A 253 1.07 -23.48 -0.27
CA SER A 253 2.31 -23.41 -1.06
C SER A 253 2.19 -24.17 -2.40
N SER A 254 1.23 -25.11 -2.50
CA SER A 254 0.96 -25.89 -3.72
C SER A 254 -0.06 -25.21 -4.63
N THR A 255 0.18 -25.21 -5.95
CA THR A 255 -0.75 -24.65 -6.97
C THR A 255 -2.14 -25.27 -6.92
N SER A 256 -2.23 -26.56 -6.61
CA SER A 256 -3.49 -27.30 -6.45
C SER A 256 -4.44 -26.72 -5.39
N THR A 257 -3.93 -25.93 -4.44
CA THR A 257 -4.72 -25.32 -3.36
C THR A 257 -4.97 -23.83 -3.57
N TYR A 258 -4.46 -23.23 -4.65
CA TYR A 258 -4.53 -21.79 -4.90
C TYR A 258 -5.95 -21.26 -5.06
N VAL A 259 -6.89 -22.05 -5.55
CA VAL A 259 -8.30 -21.65 -5.61
C VAL A 259 -8.84 -21.38 -4.21
N ILE A 260 -8.56 -22.27 -3.26
CA ILE A 260 -8.97 -22.14 -1.86
C ILE A 260 -8.28 -20.93 -1.24
N PHE A 261 -6.97 -20.80 -1.46
CA PHE A 261 -6.19 -19.68 -0.94
C PHE A 261 -6.70 -18.34 -1.47
N ALA A 262 -6.99 -18.25 -2.77
CA ALA A 262 -7.56 -17.05 -3.38
C ALA A 262 -8.88 -16.66 -2.69
N HIS A 263 -9.79 -17.60 -2.47
CA HIS A 263 -11.06 -17.32 -1.80
C HIS A 263 -10.87 -16.81 -0.36
N LEU A 264 -9.92 -17.38 0.39
CA LEU A 264 -9.53 -16.86 1.70
C LEU A 264 -9.01 -15.41 1.60
N LEU A 265 -8.06 -15.17 0.70
CA LEU A 265 -7.47 -13.84 0.49
C LEU A 265 -8.53 -12.80 0.08
N ARG A 266 -9.52 -13.19 -0.73
CA ARG A 266 -10.63 -12.32 -1.12
C ARG A 266 -11.47 -11.92 0.09
N GLN A 267 -11.76 -12.86 0.99
CA GLN A 267 -12.52 -12.55 2.21
C GLN A 267 -11.74 -11.62 3.13
N ILE A 268 -10.44 -11.87 3.33
CA ILE A 268 -9.57 -11.00 4.13
C ILE A 268 -9.47 -9.60 3.49
N ALA A 269 -9.27 -9.51 2.18
CA ALA A 269 -9.18 -8.25 1.44
C ALA A 269 -10.47 -7.42 1.50
N ALA A 270 -11.63 -8.08 1.64
CA ALA A 270 -12.95 -7.45 1.72
C ALA A 270 -13.35 -7.03 3.15
N LEU A 271 -12.53 -7.31 4.17
CA LEU A 271 -12.78 -6.82 5.53
C LEU A 271 -12.75 -5.28 5.59
N SER A 272 -13.37 -4.74 6.65
CA SER A 272 -13.36 -3.31 6.91
C SER A 272 -11.96 -2.80 7.28
N GLU A 273 -11.70 -1.51 7.06
CA GLU A 273 -10.44 -0.88 7.49
C GLU A 273 -10.18 -1.04 9.00
N ALA A 274 -11.25 -1.00 9.80
CA ALA A 274 -11.17 -1.24 11.23
C ALA A 274 -10.69 -2.68 11.54
N ASP A 275 -11.18 -3.68 10.82
CA ASP A 275 -10.77 -5.08 11.01
C ASP A 275 -9.37 -5.35 10.46
N HIS A 276 -8.98 -4.70 9.36
CA HIS A 276 -7.59 -4.70 8.89
C HIS A 276 -6.63 -4.17 9.95
N HIS A 277 -7.02 -3.13 10.70
CA HIS A 277 -6.21 -2.61 11.79
C HIS A 277 -5.92 -3.67 12.87
N PHE A 278 -6.92 -4.47 13.28
CA PHE A 278 -6.69 -5.59 14.20
C PHE A 278 -5.73 -6.62 13.61
N LEU A 279 -5.98 -7.05 12.36
CA LEU A 279 -5.12 -8.04 11.70
C LEU A 279 -3.67 -7.56 11.59
N VAL A 280 -3.44 -6.29 11.24
CA VAL A 280 -2.08 -5.71 11.15
C VAL A 280 -1.35 -5.82 12.49
N HIS A 281 -2.00 -5.47 13.61
CA HIS A 281 -1.39 -5.58 14.93
C HIS A 281 -1.16 -7.03 15.38
N TRP A 282 -2.05 -7.95 15.02
CA TRP A 282 -1.88 -9.37 15.33
C TRP A 282 -0.79 -10.03 14.47
N LEU A 283 -0.71 -9.69 13.18
CA LEU A 283 0.33 -10.15 12.25
C LEU A 283 1.72 -9.71 12.71
N LYS A 284 1.84 -8.49 13.27
CA LYS A 284 3.11 -7.98 13.82
C LYS A 284 3.67 -8.87 14.95
N ARG A 285 2.82 -9.63 15.65
CA ARG A 285 3.23 -10.51 16.77
C ARG A 285 3.67 -11.91 16.33
N LEU A 286 3.60 -12.22 15.03
CA LEU A 286 4.15 -13.47 14.50
C LEU A 286 5.67 -13.49 14.66
N SER A 287 6.24 -14.70 14.78
CA SER A 287 7.71 -14.83 14.73
C SER A 287 8.22 -14.43 13.35
N ALA A 288 9.44 -13.87 13.29
CA ALA A 288 10.03 -13.42 12.02
C ALA A 288 10.09 -14.53 10.96
N ARG A 289 10.39 -15.78 11.37
CA ARG A 289 10.37 -16.96 10.49
C ARG A 289 8.99 -17.19 9.87
N ARG A 290 7.93 -17.20 10.68
CA ARG A 290 6.55 -17.41 10.20
C ARG A 290 6.11 -16.27 9.32
N PHE A 291 6.37 -15.04 9.75
CA PHE A 291 6.01 -13.84 9.01
C PHE A 291 6.61 -13.86 7.59
N ARG A 292 7.92 -14.16 7.49
CA ARG A 292 8.62 -14.30 6.20
C ARG A 292 8.01 -15.39 5.32
N GLN A 293 7.76 -16.58 5.86
CA GLN A 293 7.13 -17.68 5.09
C GLN A 293 5.77 -17.31 4.50
N LEU A 294 4.98 -16.48 5.18
CA LEU A 294 3.68 -16.02 4.69
C LEU A 294 3.81 -14.96 3.61
N VAL A 295 4.77 -14.03 3.76
CA VAL A 295 5.10 -13.04 2.74
C VAL A 295 5.59 -13.73 1.47
N GLU A 296 6.53 -14.67 1.58
CA GLU A 296 7.05 -15.47 0.46
C GLU A 296 5.92 -16.24 -0.23
N ARG A 297 4.99 -16.84 0.52
CA ARG A 297 3.85 -17.56 -0.05
C ARG A 297 2.91 -16.64 -0.84
N LEU A 298 2.63 -15.44 -0.34
CA LEU A 298 1.81 -14.44 -1.05
C LEU A 298 2.51 -13.96 -2.32
N LEU A 299 3.81 -13.70 -2.26
CA LEU A 299 4.62 -13.31 -3.41
C LEU A 299 4.66 -14.42 -4.45
N GLN A 300 4.87 -15.67 -4.04
CA GLN A 300 4.85 -16.82 -4.94
C GLN A 300 3.47 -17.01 -5.58
N PHE A 301 2.39 -16.89 -4.81
CA PHE A 301 1.03 -16.94 -5.34
C PHE A 301 0.79 -15.88 -6.43
N ILE A 302 1.23 -14.64 -6.21
CA ILE A 302 1.13 -13.57 -7.21
C ILE A 302 1.96 -13.90 -8.45
N SER A 303 3.19 -14.37 -8.26
CA SER A 303 4.14 -14.69 -9.33
C SER A 303 3.65 -15.82 -10.21
N THR A 304 3.27 -16.95 -9.62
CA THR A 304 2.70 -18.10 -10.35
C THR A 304 1.38 -17.74 -11.02
N ARG A 305 0.60 -16.81 -10.46
CA ARG A 305 -0.64 -16.37 -11.11
C ARG A 305 -0.39 -15.48 -12.32
N LEU A 306 0.66 -14.67 -12.31
CA LEU A 306 1.08 -13.85 -13.46
C LEU A 306 1.73 -14.71 -14.55
N PHE A 307 2.54 -15.68 -14.14
CA PHE A 307 3.34 -16.55 -15.01
C PHE A 307 3.14 -18.01 -14.59
N PRO A 308 1.99 -18.63 -14.93
CA PRO A 308 1.77 -20.04 -14.65
C PRO A 308 2.73 -20.89 -15.48
N ALA A 309 3.19 -22.02 -14.92
CA ALA A 309 4.06 -22.95 -15.63
C ALA A 309 3.32 -23.60 -16.81
N GLU A 310 2.09 -24.04 -16.56
CA GLU A 310 1.19 -24.61 -17.57
C GLU A 310 -0.06 -23.73 -17.73
N PRO A 311 -0.51 -23.41 -18.96
CA PRO A 311 -1.64 -22.49 -19.20
C PRO A 311 -2.96 -22.95 -18.56
N ASP A 312 -3.16 -24.27 -18.48
CA ASP A 312 -4.41 -24.89 -18.03
C ASP A 312 -4.40 -25.30 -16.55
N GLU A 313 -3.27 -25.12 -15.85
CA GLU A 313 -3.16 -25.48 -14.42
C GLU A 313 -4.04 -24.59 -13.53
N LEU A 314 -4.21 -23.32 -13.93
CA LEU A 314 -4.97 -22.34 -13.17
C LEU A 314 -6.22 -21.86 -13.94
N PRO A 315 -7.30 -21.49 -13.24
CA PRO A 315 -8.50 -20.98 -13.90
C PRO A 315 -8.21 -19.76 -14.80
N PRO A 316 -8.91 -19.60 -15.93
CA PRO A 316 -8.67 -18.49 -16.85
C PRO A 316 -8.73 -17.11 -16.17
N PRO A 317 -7.85 -16.15 -16.54
CA PRO A 317 -7.76 -14.83 -15.91
C PRO A 317 -9.08 -14.06 -15.92
N ALA A 318 -9.91 -14.22 -16.96
CA ALA A 318 -11.21 -13.55 -17.08
C ALA A 318 -12.21 -13.88 -15.94
N LYS A 319 -12.15 -15.09 -15.37
CA LYS A 319 -13.04 -15.53 -14.28
C LYS A 319 -12.48 -15.21 -12.89
N CYS A 320 -11.17 -15.01 -12.81
CA CYS A 320 -10.40 -14.94 -11.57
C CYS A 320 -9.52 -13.68 -11.51
N SER A 321 -9.96 -12.59 -12.13
CA SER A 321 -9.25 -11.30 -12.16
C SER A 321 -9.05 -10.66 -10.78
N TRP A 322 -9.81 -11.12 -9.79
CA TRP A 322 -9.74 -10.69 -8.40
C TRP A 322 -8.63 -11.35 -7.58
N TRP A 323 -7.94 -12.39 -8.10
CA TRP A 323 -6.91 -13.13 -7.37
C TRP A 323 -5.72 -12.24 -6.99
N ILE A 324 -5.07 -11.65 -8.00
CA ILE A 324 -3.90 -10.78 -7.81
C ILE A 324 -4.25 -9.55 -6.95
N PRO A 325 -5.35 -8.80 -7.20
CA PRO A 325 -5.75 -7.69 -6.33
C PRO A 325 -5.96 -8.10 -4.87
N SER A 326 -6.61 -9.24 -4.63
CA SER A 326 -6.87 -9.73 -3.27
C SER A 326 -5.57 -10.09 -2.56
N ALA A 327 -4.69 -10.84 -3.23
CA ALA A 327 -3.39 -11.23 -2.68
C ALA A 327 -2.50 -10.01 -2.39
N THR A 328 -2.45 -9.05 -3.31
CA THR A 328 -1.65 -7.82 -3.15
C THR A 328 -2.19 -6.96 -2.00
N LYS A 329 -3.52 -6.87 -1.84
CA LYS A 329 -4.14 -6.18 -0.70
C LYS A 329 -3.82 -6.87 0.62
N VAL A 330 -3.88 -8.19 0.70
CA VAL A 330 -3.49 -8.92 1.92
C VAL A 330 -2.00 -8.75 2.21
N LEU A 331 -1.14 -8.83 1.19
CA LEU A 331 0.30 -8.59 1.33
C LEU A 331 0.59 -7.17 1.86
N SER A 332 -0.22 -6.18 1.48
CA SER A 332 -0.09 -4.82 2.03
C SER A 332 -0.37 -4.74 3.54
N LEU A 333 -1.19 -5.65 4.11
CA LEU A 333 -1.39 -5.77 5.56
C LEU A 333 -0.11 -6.27 6.24
N PHE A 334 0.61 -7.21 5.63
CA PHE A 334 1.92 -7.63 6.11
C PHE A 334 2.93 -6.47 6.04
N ASN A 335 2.99 -5.75 4.92
CA ASN A 335 3.85 -4.57 4.84
C ASN A 335 3.52 -3.52 5.92
N ALA A 336 2.23 -3.31 6.21
CA ALA A 336 1.79 -2.43 7.29
C ALA A 336 2.25 -2.95 8.66
N ALA A 337 2.09 -4.25 8.94
CA ALA A 337 2.52 -4.89 10.18
C ALA A 337 4.03 -4.77 10.39
N ASN A 338 4.81 -4.94 9.32
CA ASN A 338 6.25 -4.75 9.32
C ASN A 338 6.62 -3.29 9.63
N SER A 339 5.90 -2.32 9.03
CA SER A 339 6.14 -0.88 9.20
C SER A 339 5.80 -0.37 10.60
N VAL A 340 4.77 -0.93 11.23
CA VAL A 340 4.36 -0.62 12.61
C VAL A 340 5.27 -1.34 13.62
N SER A 341 6.09 -2.29 13.19
CA SER A 341 7.07 -2.95 14.05
C SER A 341 8.33 -2.12 14.23
N SER A 342 8.88 -2.13 15.45
CA SER A 342 10.15 -1.50 15.79
C SER A 342 10.94 -2.45 16.71
N PRO A 343 12.01 -3.09 16.22
CA PRO A 343 12.52 -3.04 14.85
C PRO A 343 11.56 -3.67 13.82
N PRO A 344 11.73 -3.39 12.50
CA PRO A 344 11.04 -4.11 11.45
C PRO A 344 11.23 -5.63 11.57
N ILE A 345 10.20 -6.41 11.26
CA ILE A 345 10.19 -7.88 11.36
C ILE A 345 11.10 -8.50 10.30
N MET A 346 11.12 -7.90 9.11
CA MET A 346 12.00 -8.27 8.00
C MET A 346 12.39 -7.04 7.15
N PRO A 347 13.50 -7.11 6.39
CA PRO A 347 13.87 -6.08 5.43
C PRO A 347 12.76 -5.76 4.43
N PHE A 348 12.61 -4.50 4.04
CA PHE A 348 11.61 -4.09 3.04
C PHE A 348 11.90 -4.64 1.64
N THR A 349 13.15 -4.98 1.36
CA THR A 349 13.58 -5.60 0.09
C THR A 349 12.98 -6.99 -0.10
N ASP A 350 12.69 -7.70 1.00
CA ASP A 350 12.09 -9.04 0.95
C ASP A 350 10.60 -8.99 0.56
N PHE A 351 9.99 -7.81 0.50
CA PHE A 351 8.64 -7.62 -0.04
C PHE A 351 8.63 -7.41 -1.57
N TYR A 352 9.81 -7.26 -2.20
CA TYR A 352 9.88 -7.03 -3.64
C TYR A 352 9.48 -8.28 -4.40
N ASN A 353 8.57 -8.12 -5.35
CA ASN A 353 8.30 -9.15 -6.33
C ASN A 353 9.08 -8.84 -7.62
N ILE A 354 10.22 -9.51 -7.79
CA ILE A 354 11.07 -9.36 -8.97
C ILE A 354 10.37 -9.79 -10.27
N THR A 355 9.38 -10.69 -10.23
CA THR A 355 8.68 -11.12 -11.44
C THR A 355 7.87 -9.98 -12.07
N LEU A 356 7.60 -8.91 -11.32
CA LEU A 356 6.97 -7.70 -11.85
C LEU A 356 7.89 -6.91 -12.79
N GLU A 357 9.17 -7.24 -12.89
CA GLU A 357 10.05 -6.69 -13.93
C GLU A 357 9.72 -7.24 -15.33
N HIS A 358 9.04 -8.38 -15.41
CA HIS A 358 8.67 -9.03 -16.66
C HIS A 358 7.26 -8.67 -17.16
N ILE A 359 6.47 -7.94 -16.37
CA ILE A 359 5.18 -7.40 -16.83
C ILE A 359 5.40 -6.08 -17.58
N ASP A 360 4.42 -5.68 -18.41
CA ASP A 360 4.38 -4.31 -18.92
C ASP A 360 3.98 -3.34 -17.80
N PHE A 361 4.93 -3.04 -16.91
CA PHE A 361 4.73 -2.13 -15.81
C PHE A 361 4.50 -0.68 -16.29
N MET A 362 4.83 -0.37 -17.55
CA MET A 362 4.53 0.93 -18.14
C MET A 362 3.04 1.04 -18.48
N GLU A 363 2.41 -0.04 -18.92
CA GLU A 363 0.96 -0.09 -19.07
C GLU A 363 0.23 -0.08 -17.72
N ASP A 364 0.76 -0.77 -16.71
CA ASP A 364 0.27 -0.68 -15.33
C ASP A 364 0.35 0.77 -14.81
N TYR A 365 1.46 1.45 -15.07
CA TYR A 365 1.65 2.86 -14.74
C TYR A 365 0.65 3.79 -15.44
N ARG A 366 0.41 3.60 -16.75
CA ARG A 366 -0.60 4.37 -17.49
C ARG A 366 -2.00 4.12 -16.93
N THR A 367 -2.31 2.87 -16.60
CA THR A 367 -3.57 2.50 -15.95
C THR A 367 -3.73 3.22 -14.62
N TRP A 368 -2.68 3.27 -13.80
CA TRP A 368 -2.69 4.02 -12.54
C TRP A 368 -2.85 5.52 -12.73
N GLN A 369 -2.13 6.15 -13.65
CA GLN A 369 -2.25 7.59 -13.92
C GLN A 369 -3.64 7.98 -14.42
N ASN A 370 -4.17 7.25 -15.40
CA ASN A 370 -5.45 7.58 -16.04
C ASN A 370 -6.63 7.29 -15.12
N TYR A 371 -6.50 6.28 -14.26
CA TYR A 371 -7.60 5.75 -13.47
C TYR A 371 -7.31 5.74 -11.96
N GLY A 372 -6.48 6.67 -11.47
CA GLY A 372 -6.00 6.73 -10.09
C GLY A 372 -7.08 6.83 -9.01
N ASN A 373 -8.33 7.15 -9.39
CA ASN A 373 -9.52 7.15 -8.53
C ASN A 373 -10.55 6.06 -8.88
N SER A 374 -10.21 5.12 -9.77
CA SER A 374 -11.10 4.05 -10.19
C SER A 374 -10.92 2.79 -9.34
N ASN A 375 -11.88 1.87 -9.45
CA ASN A 375 -11.79 0.51 -8.88
C ASN A 375 -10.86 -0.43 -9.67
N ARG A 376 -10.03 0.08 -10.60
CA ARG A 376 -9.07 -0.74 -11.35
C ARG A 376 -7.83 -0.96 -10.48
N PHE A 377 -7.42 -2.21 -10.40
CA PHE A 377 -6.17 -2.59 -9.74
C PHE A 377 -4.97 -2.16 -10.59
N SER A 378 -3.93 -1.68 -9.92
CA SER A 378 -2.59 -1.50 -10.49
C SER A 378 -1.54 -1.73 -9.41
N PHE A 379 -0.41 -2.33 -9.77
CA PHE A 379 0.71 -2.51 -8.84
C PHE A 379 1.33 -1.18 -8.39
N CYS A 380 1.21 -0.12 -9.18
CA CYS A 380 1.65 1.23 -8.79
C CYS A 380 0.91 1.78 -7.55
N GLN A 381 -0.25 1.22 -7.19
CA GLN A 381 -0.94 1.53 -5.93
C GLN A 381 -0.25 0.93 -4.70
N PHE A 382 0.67 -0.02 -4.90
CA PHE A 382 1.36 -0.78 -3.86
C PHE A 382 2.89 -0.70 -4.01
N PRO A 383 3.54 0.47 -3.84
CA PRO A 383 4.96 0.64 -4.14
C PRO A 383 5.91 -0.30 -3.39
N PHE A 384 5.52 -0.83 -2.23
CA PHE A 384 6.36 -1.73 -1.44
C PHE A 384 6.68 -3.04 -2.19
N ILE A 385 5.82 -3.50 -3.12
CA ILE A 385 6.04 -4.74 -3.89
C ILE A 385 6.98 -4.53 -5.09
N LEU A 386 7.14 -3.29 -5.52
CA LEU A 386 7.93 -2.96 -6.71
C LEU A 386 9.42 -2.94 -6.39
N SER A 387 10.22 -3.56 -7.25
CA SER A 387 11.68 -3.50 -7.12
C SER A 387 12.21 -2.08 -7.34
N THR A 388 13.46 -1.85 -6.94
CA THR A 388 14.14 -0.57 -7.18
C THR A 388 14.26 -0.26 -8.68
N ALA A 389 14.45 -1.29 -9.53
CA ALA A 389 14.53 -1.12 -10.98
C ALA A 389 13.20 -0.61 -11.56
N VAL A 390 12.08 -1.22 -11.18
CA VAL A 390 10.74 -0.78 -11.62
C VAL A 390 10.42 0.62 -11.11
N LYS A 391 10.69 0.90 -9.83
CA LYS A 391 10.49 2.25 -9.23
C LYS A 391 11.27 3.32 -9.98
N LYS A 392 12.55 3.05 -10.27
CA LYS A 392 13.41 3.95 -11.05
C LYS A 392 12.81 4.20 -12.43
N ALA A 393 12.37 3.15 -13.13
CA ALA A 393 11.78 3.27 -14.45
C ALA A 393 10.47 4.09 -14.44
N ILE A 394 9.60 3.88 -13.45
CA ILE A 394 8.38 4.66 -13.26
C ILE A 394 8.70 6.14 -13.01
N ILE A 395 9.59 6.44 -12.07
CA ILE A 395 9.97 7.83 -11.73
C ILE A 395 10.61 8.52 -12.94
N GLN A 396 11.49 7.81 -13.66
CA GLN A 396 12.12 8.31 -14.86
C GLN A 396 11.05 8.66 -15.92
N LYS A 397 10.11 7.76 -16.18
CA LYS A 397 9.04 8.02 -17.15
C LYS A 397 8.15 9.18 -16.73
N ASP A 398 7.73 9.22 -15.47
CA ASP A 398 6.89 10.31 -14.95
C ASP A 398 7.59 11.65 -15.15
N SER A 399 8.88 11.73 -14.84
CA SER A 399 9.66 12.96 -15.03
C SER A 399 9.69 13.41 -16.51
N GLU A 400 9.93 12.48 -17.45
CA GLU A 400 9.91 12.77 -18.89
C GLU A 400 8.54 13.25 -19.37
N GLN A 401 7.47 12.61 -18.89
CA GLN A 401 6.10 13.01 -19.22
C GLN A 401 5.77 14.39 -18.66
N GLN A 402 6.15 14.69 -17.42
CA GLN A 402 5.95 16.00 -16.81
C GLN A 402 6.73 17.08 -17.56
N MET A 403 7.95 16.79 -18.00
CA MET A 403 8.75 17.69 -18.84
C MET A 403 8.04 18.03 -20.15
N ILE A 404 7.54 17.01 -20.86
CA ILE A 404 6.82 17.20 -22.12
C ILE A 404 5.52 17.98 -21.88
N SER A 405 4.78 17.63 -20.83
CA SER A 405 3.52 18.28 -20.46
C SER A 405 3.72 19.76 -20.16
N GLN A 406 4.75 20.12 -19.38
CA GLN A 406 5.04 21.51 -19.03
C GLN A 406 5.53 22.34 -20.23
N ALA A 407 6.35 21.75 -21.09
CA ALA A 407 6.75 22.38 -22.35
C ALA A 407 5.52 22.65 -23.25
N ARG A 408 4.61 21.67 -23.37
CA ARG A 408 3.37 21.80 -24.15
C ARG A 408 2.44 22.86 -23.57
N LEU A 409 2.25 22.90 -22.25
CA LEU A 409 1.43 23.93 -21.59
C LEU A 409 1.96 25.34 -21.87
N SER A 410 3.28 25.51 -21.80
CA SER A 410 3.92 26.79 -22.11
C SER A 410 3.75 27.18 -23.58
N LEU A 411 3.88 26.21 -24.49
CA LEU A 411 3.66 26.42 -25.92
C LEU A 411 2.21 26.83 -26.21
N VAL A 412 1.24 26.07 -25.71
CA VAL A 412 -0.19 26.33 -25.90
C VAL A 412 -0.57 27.71 -25.34
N SER A 413 -0.06 28.07 -24.16
CA SER A 413 -0.29 29.39 -23.55
C SER A 413 0.19 30.54 -24.45
N LYS A 414 1.40 30.44 -25.02
CA LYS A 414 1.92 31.47 -25.94
C LYS A 414 1.17 31.53 -27.26
N VAL A 415 0.83 30.37 -27.84
CA VAL A 415 0.06 30.29 -29.09
C VAL A 415 -1.34 30.87 -28.92
N SER A 416 -2.02 30.56 -27.80
CA SER A 416 -3.34 31.11 -27.47
C SER A 416 -3.34 32.64 -27.38
N ARG A 417 -2.23 33.24 -26.92
CA ARG A 417 -2.02 34.69 -26.87
C ARG A 417 -1.54 35.30 -28.20
N ARG A 418 -1.47 34.53 -29.29
CA ARG A 418 -0.94 34.93 -30.61
C ARG A 418 0.46 35.55 -30.57
N GLN A 419 1.28 35.14 -29.61
CA GLN A 419 2.65 35.62 -29.48
C GLN A 419 3.61 34.83 -30.38
N ARG A 420 4.70 35.46 -30.82
CA ARG A 420 5.78 34.74 -31.50
C ARG A 420 6.38 33.68 -30.56
N VAL A 421 6.49 32.46 -31.07
CA VAL A 421 6.96 31.29 -30.34
C VAL A 421 8.47 31.15 -30.55
N ASP A 422 9.25 31.23 -29.47
CA ASP A 422 10.67 30.88 -29.45
C ASP A 422 10.84 29.47 -28.90
N MET A 423 11.48 28.57 -29.63
CA MET A 423 11.72 27.18 -29.21
C MET A 423 12.47 27.05 -27.89
N ASN A 424 13.20 28.08 -27.44
CA ASN A 424 13.79 28.09 -26.11
C ASN A 424 12.75 27.96 -24.99
N LEU A 425 11.48 28.32 -25.22
CA LEU A 425 10.40 28.21 -24.22
C LEU A 425 10.10 26.77 -23.77
N LEU A 426 10.50 25.78 -24.57
CA LEU A 426 10.29 24.35 -24.28
C LEU A 426 11.24 23.81 -23.21
N PHE A 427 12.26 24.60 -22.85
CA PHE A 427 13.33 24.22 -21.94
C PHE A 427 13.39 25.17 -20.74
N LEU A 428 13.90 24.66 -19.63
CA LEU A 428 14.41 25.49 -18.54
C LEU A 428 15.83 25.90 -18.89
N ASN A 429 16.00 27.08 -19.48
CA ASN A 429 17.34 27.58 -19.81
C ASN A 429 17.92 28.31 -18.60
N ILE A 430 19.10 27.91 -18.14
CA ILE A 430 19.84 28.57 -17.07
C ILE A 430 21.13 29.15 -17.66
N LYS A 431 21.36 30.43 -17.43
CA LYS A 431 22.59 31.12 -17.86
C LYS A 431 23.40 31.55 -16.64
N VAL A 432 24.64 31.11 -16.54
CA VAL A 432 25.50 31.35 -15.36
C VAL A 432 26.91 31.74 -15.75
N ARG A 433 27.59 32.50 -14.89
CA ARG A 433 29.03 32.76 -14.96
C ARG A 433 29.76 31.76 -14.06
N ARG A 434 30.87 31.18 -14.53
CA ARG A 434 31.67 30.24 -13.71
C ARG A 434 32.08 30.85 -12.36
N ALA A 435 32.46 32.13 -12.35
CA ALA A 435 32.90 32.85 -11.16
C ALA A 435 31.77 33.13 -10.14
N GLN A 436 30.50 33.09 -10.56
CA GLN A 436 29.32 33.39 -9.74
C GLN A 436 28.30 32.26 -9.82
N LEU A 437 28.79 31.02 -9.93
CA LEU A 437 27.96 29.84 -10.24
C LEU A 437 26.78 29.69 -9.28
N LEU A 438 27.04 29.69 -7.97
CA LEU A 438 25.99 29.50 -6.95
C LEU A 438 24.94 30.62 -7.00
N SER A 439 25.36 31.89 -6.94
CA SER A 439 24.45 33.04 -6.94
C SER A 439 23.62 33.10 -8.22
N ASP A 440 24.27 33.00 -9.40
CA ASP A 440 23.57 33.07 -10.69
C ASP A 440 22.57 31.89 -10.83
N SER A 441 22.95 30.70 -10.35
CA SER A 441 22.07 29.51 -10.38
C SER A 441 20.83 29.71 -9.50
N LEU A 442 21.01 30.20 -8.28
CA LEU A 442 19.90 30.46 -7.36
C LEU A 442 18.95 31.52 -7.93
N ASP A 443 19.47 32.63 -8.45
CA ASP A 443 18.67 33.69 -9.05
C ASP A 443 17.86 33.19 -10.25
N GLU A 444 18.49 32.40 -11.13
CA GLU A 444 17.83 31.83 -12.30
C GLU A 444 16.73 30.83 -11.93
N LEU A 445 16.99 29.93 -10.97
CA LEU A 445 16.01 28.95 -10.49
C LEU A 445 14.82 29.64 -9.79
N MET A 446 15.10 30.66 -8.98
CA MET A 446 14.08 31.43 -8.26
C MET A 446 13.18 32.22 -9.19
N ARG A 447 13.76 32.83 -10.23
CA ARG A 447 13.01 33.57 -11.26
C ARG A 447 12.15 32.65 -12.13
N LYS A 448 12.56 31.39 -12.32
CA LYS A 448 11.94 30.42 -13.25
C LYS A 448 11.21 29.26 -12.54
N ARG A 449 10.68 29.51 -11.34
CA ARG A 449 9.97 28.51 -10.51
C ARG A 449 8.89 27.70 -11.26
N CYS A 450 8.12 28.34 -12.14
CA CYS A 450 7.07 27.68 -12.92
C CYS A 450 7.60 26.74 -14.00
N ASP A 451 8.87 26.89 -14.38
CA ASP A 451 9.53 26.14 -15.47
C ASP A 451 10.44 25.02 -14.96
N LEU A 452 10.57 24.84 -13.63
CA LEU A 452 11.50 23.88 -13.02
C LEU A 452 11.32 22.43 -13.49
N LYS A 453 10.12 22.10 -13.95
CA LYS A 453 9.78 20.77 -14.46
C LYS A 453 10.07 20.60 -15.96
N LYS A 454 10.57 21.61 -16.67
CA LYS A 454 10.98 21.49 -18.09
C LYS A 454 12.37 20.88 -18.20
N LYS A 455 12.75 20.45 -19.41
CA LYS A 455 14.10 19.96 -19.70
C LYS A 455 15.13 21.07 -19.43
N LEU A 456 16.07 20.81 -18.53
CA LEU A 456 17.15 21.73 -18.19
C LEU A 456 18.13 21.88 -19.38
N ARG A 457 18.54 23.11 -19.63
CA ARG A 457 19.61 23.49 -20.56
C ARG A 457 20.47 24.55 -19.88
N VAL A 458 21.76 24.27 -19.72
CA VAL A 458 22.70 25.21 -19.10
C VAL A 458 23.58 25.86 -20.16
N THR A 459 23.91 27.13 -19.96
CA THR A 459 24.89 27.86 -20.79
C THR A 459 25.79 28.70 -19.89
N PHE A 460 27.11 28.53 -20.04
CA PHE A 460 28.09 29.40 -19.39
C PHE A 460 28.30 30.66 -20.23
N VAL A 461 28.26 31.82 -19.57
CA VAL A 461 28.41 33.12 -20.24
C VAL A 461 29.80 33.21 -20.86
N GLY A 462 29.87 33.50 -22.15
CA GLY A 462 31.13 33.65 -22.88
C GLY A 462 31.74 32.34 -23.40
N GLU A 463 31.08 31.19 -23.19
CA GLU A 463 31.59 29.88 -23.61
C GLU A 463 30.77 29.29 -24.78
N ALA A 464 31.46 28.64 -25.71
CA ALA A 464 30.81 27.96 -26.84
C ALA A 464 30.12 26.67 -26.35
N GLY A 465 28.78 26.66 -26.38
CA GLY A 465 27.96 25.55 -25.91
C GLY A 465 27.82 24.41 -26.93
N LEU A 466 28.91 23.67 -27.17
CA LEU A 466 28.96 22.59 -28.16
C LEU A 466 28.20 21.33 -27.72
N ASP A 467 28.22 20.98 -26.43
CA ASP A 467 27.52 19.83 -25.88
C ASP A 467 26.61 20.24 -24.70
N MET A 468 25.32 20.40 -24.99
CA MET A 468 24.33 20.76 -23.98
C MET A 468 24.21 19.72 -22.85
N GLY A 469 24.47 18.44 -23.13
CA GLY A 469 24.43 17.37 -22.15
C GLY A 469 25.62 17.45 -21.20
N GLY A 470 26.82 17.64 -21.75
CA GLY A 470 28.06 17.87 -21.00
C GLY A 470 27.98 19.10 -20.09
N LEU A 471 27.55 20.25 -20.61
CA LEU A 471 27.42 21.48 -19.82
C LEU A 471 26.43 21.34 -18.65
N THR A 472 25.34 20.61 -18.85
CA THR A 472 24.35 20.38 -17.78
C THR A 472 24.93 19.49 -16.67
N LYS A 473 25.69 18.45 -17.02
CA LYS A 473 26.38 17.59 -16.06
C LYS A 473 27.44 18.36 -15.28
N GLU A 474 28.24 19.16 -15.97
CA GLU A 474 29.28 20.00 -15.36
C GLU A 474 28.66 20.99 -14.37
N TRP A 475 27.62 21.71 -14.79
CA TRP A 475 26.90 22.66 -13.93
C TRP A 475 26.38 22.01 -12.65
N PHE A 476 25.72 20.85 -12.74
CA PHE A 476 25.24 20.12 -11.56
C PHE A 476 26.39 19.71 -10.64
N LEU A 477 27.48 19.18 -11.19
CA LEU A 477 28.63 18.75 -10.40
C LEU A 477 29.28 19.92 -9.65
N LEU A 478 29.50 21.04 -10.33
CA LEU A 478 30.09 22.24 -9.73
C LEU A 478 29.15 22.87 -8.69
N LEU A 479 27.85 22.93 -8.97
CA LEU A 479 26.86 23.48 -8.06
C LEU A 479 26.75 22.64 -6.77
N VAL A 480 26.68 21.32 -6.89
CA VAL A 480 26.68 20.41 -5.74
C VAL A 480 27.96 20.62 -4.91
N ARG A 481 29.14 20.66 -5.54
CA ARG A 481 30.41 20.90 -4.82
C ARG A 481 30.40 22.21 -4.05
N GLN A 482 29.86 23.30 -4.61
CA GLN A 482 29.76 24.59 -3.91
C GLN A 482 28.72 24.55 -2.78
N ILE A 483 27.58 23.86 -2.98
CA ILE A 483 26.54 23.76 -1.93
C ILE A 483 27.04 23.03 -0.69
N PHE A 484 27.83 21.97 -0.89
CA PHE A 484 28.41 21.19 0.20
C PHE A 484 29.77 21.71 0.69
N HIS A 485 30.23 22.86 0.17
CA HIS A 485 31.47 23.47 0.66
C HIS A 485 31.21 24.17 1.99
N THR A 486 32.05 23.90 2.99
CA THR A 486 31.90 24.40 4.37
C THR A 486 31.85 25.92 4.44
N ASP A 487 32.57 26.61 3.55
CA ASP A 487 32.62 28.08 3.46
C ASP A 487 31.26 28.76 3.22
N TYR A 488 30.26 28.04 2.70
CA TYR A 488 28.92 28.60 2.51
C TYR A 488 27.97 28.29 3.67
N GLU A 489 28.40 27.54 4.69
CA GLU A 489 27.65 27.14 5.90
C GLU A 489 26.23 26.58 5.66
N MET A 490 25.89 26.24 4.41
CA MET A 490 24.55 25.79 4.05
C MET A 490 24.23 24.40 4.62
N ILE A 491 25.26 23.59 4.86
CA ILE A 491 25.16 22.22 5.37
C ILE A 491 26.29 22.01 6.39
N LEU A 492 25.92 21.61 7.61
CA LEU A 492 26.87 21.29 8.68
C LEU A 492 26.99 19.78 8.84
N ASP A 493 28.22 19.30 9.01
CA ASP A 493 28.47 17.90 9.38
C ASP A 493 27.91 17.61 10.76
N GLN A 494 27.15 16.52 10.89
CA GLN A 494 26.54 16.13 12.15
C GLN A 494 27.53 15.59 13.20
N ASN A 495 28.82 15.42 12.85
CA ASN A 495 29.89 15.00 13.76
C ASN A 495 31.27 15.59 13.35
N PRO A 496 31.59 16.84 13.74
CA PRO A 496 32.91 17.41 13.48
C PRO A 496 34.04 16.84 14.37
N THR A 497 33.73 16.06 15.41
CA THR A 497 34.67 15.66 16.48
C THR A 497 35.47 14.37 16.24
N SER A 498 35.59 13.88 15.01
CA SER A 498 36.56 12.80 14.69
C SER A 498 37.91 13.32 14.15
N GLY A 499 38.08 14.65 14.06
CA GLY A 499 39.28 15.30 13.50
C GLY A 499 40.18 16.02 14.51
N LEU A 500 39.88 16.01 15.81
CA LEU A 500 40.75 16.57 16.86
C LEU A 500 41.59 15.46 17.48
N GLY A 501 42.63 15.06 16.76
CA GLY A 501 43.55 14.04 17.24
C GLY A 501 44.75 13.84 16.34
N LEU A 502 45.40 14.92 15.88
CA LEU A 502 46.73 14.88 15.26
C LEU A 502 47.45 16.24 15.20
N GLU A 503 47.11 17.19 16.10
CA GLU A 503 47.97 18.35 16.41
C GLU A 503 48.41 18.31 17.88
N ALA A 504 49.06 17.22 18.23
CA ALA A 504 50.06 17.18 19.27
C ALA A 504 51.11 16.18 18.76
N LEU A 505 52.37 16.61 18.72
CA LEU A 505 53.53 15.97 18.06
C LEU A 505 53.84 16.44 16.63
N SER A 506 54.19 17.73 16.46
CA SER A 506 55.53 18.08 15.98
C SER A 506 55.86 19.56 16.23
N SER A 507 56.94 19.75 17.00
CA SER A 507 57.77 20.95 17.18
C SER A 507 57.16 22.19 17.85
#